data_AF-A0A0F9S8N7-F1
#
_entry.id   AF-A0A0F9S8N7-F1
#
_cell.length_a   1.000
_cell.length_b   1.000
_cell.length_c   1.000
_cell.angle_alpha   90.00
_cell.angle_beta   90.00
_cell.angle_gamma   90.00
#
_symmetry.space_group_name_H-M   'P 1'
#
loop_
_entity.id
_entity.type
_entity.pdbx_description
1 polymer ?
#
loop_
_entity_poly.entity_id
_entity_poly.type
_entity_poly.pdbx_seq_one_letter_code
_entity_poly.pdbx_strand_id
1 'polypeptide(L)'
;MKTFKKKNIEVAVEIRNKMLSWNEVNKLLRREFNNKKENKDFHDIGYKIELVNKLFNCNLNMDKREIAHEIQQLKIDSKFDVMKPEQLVKEIAKIQPSFYKRHVGFVFSSKYCHFHYPNKFPIYDRYARNALSNLLGKSKSYYESNYTQFKKDLDDLISNLSWKSSYKEMDTYLWLYGQWIVYKKYIDDESELKKRFSHRIRNFIKNHIELFFELDSK
;
A
#
# COMPACT_ATOMS: atom_id res chain seq x y z
N MET A 1 -21.50 -0.26 -9.74
CA MET A 1 -20.45 0.04 -8.73
C MET A 1 -21.03 -0.27 -7.37
N LYS A 2 -20.30 -0.97 -6.47
CA LYS A 2 -20.78 -1.14 -5.09
C LYS A 2 -20.98 0.24 -4.44
N THR A 3 -21.96 0.39 -3.55
CA THR A 3 -22.19 1.64 -2.84
C THR A 3 -20.98 1.96 -1.95
N PHE A 4 -20.14 2.91 -2.35
CA PHE A 4 -19.02 3.40 -1.56
C PHE A 4 -19.42 4.74 -0.94
N LYS A 5 -19.40 4.84 0.38
CA LYS A 5 -19.87 5.99 1.15
C LYS A 5 -18.71 6.57 1.97
N LYS A 6 -18.80 7.86 2.31
CA LYS A 6 -17.83 8.54 3.18
C LYS A 6 -17.64 7.81 4.52
N LYS A 7 -18.74 7.29 5.07
CA LYS A 7 -18.75 6.48 6.30
C LYS A 7 -17.78 5.29 6.25
N ASN A 8 -17.59 4.64 5.09
CA ASN A 8 -16.65 3.52 4.97
C ASN A 8 -15.20 3.94 5.24
N ILE A 9 -14.81 5.15 4.80
CA ILE A 9 -13.49 5.72 5.09
C ILE A 9 -13.37 6.09 6.57
N GLU A 10 -14.41 6.71 7.14
CA GLU A 10 -14.44 7.12 8.54
C GLU A 10 -14.27 5.92 9.48
N VAL A 11 -15.00 4.83 9.22
CA VAL A 11 -14.85 3.56 9.93
C VAL A 11 -13.44 2.97 9.75
N ALA A 12 -12.89 3.00 8.54
CA ALA A 12 -11.52 2.53 8.31
C ALA A 12 -10.49 3.33 9.11
N VAL A 13 -10.66 4.65 9.22
CA VAL A 13 -9.81 5.51 10.05
C VAL A 13 -9.97 5.17 11.52
N GLU A 14 -11.20 4.93 12.01
CA GLU A 14 -11.44 4.48 13.38
C GLU A 14 -10.73 3.16 13.69
N ILE A 15 -10.89 2.15 12.83
CA ILE A 15 -10.21 0.86 12.95
C ILE A 15 -8.69 1.09 12.98
N ARG A 16 -8.15 1.92 12.07
CA ARG A 16 -6.72 2.24 12.01
C ARG A 16 -6.23 2.89 13.30
N ASN A 17 -7.01 3.78 13.91
CA ASN A 17 -6.68 4.42 15.19
C ASN A 17 -6.60 3.41 16.34
N LYS A 18 -7.46 2.38 16.35
CA LYS A 18 -7.41 1.28 17.33
C LYS A 18 -6.21 0.33 17.13
N MET A 19 -5.60 0.30 15.94
CA MET A 19 -4.38 -0.47 15.67
C MET A 19 -3.11 0.26 16.13
N LEU A 20 -2.91 0.42 17.44
CA LEU A 20 -1.80 1.20 18.03
C LEU A 20 -0.43 0.88 17.42
N SER A 21 -0.08 -0.40 17.31
CA SER A 21 1.22 -0.80 16.73
C SER A 21 1.41 -0.32 15.28
N TRP A 22 0.33 -0.27 14.48
CA TRP A 22 0.41 0.19 13.10
C TRP A 22 0.55 1.71 13.00
N ASN A 23 -0.03 2.45 13.93
CA ASN A 23 0.15 3.90 13.99
C ASN A 23 1.58 4.26 14.33
N GLU A 24 2.20 3.56 15.28
CA GLU A 24 3.61 3.77 15.63
C GLU A 24 4.55 3.41 14.47
N VAL A 25 4.29 2.31 13.77
CA VAL A 25 5.04 1.96 12.55
C VAL A 25 4.96 3.04 11.47
N ASN A 26 3.75 3.59 11.23
CA ASN A 26 3.56 4.69 10.28
C ASN A 26 4.29 5.97 10.70
N LYS A 27 4.19 6.34 11.99
CA LYS A 27 4.86 7.53 12.54
C LYS A 27 6.38 7.40 12.42
N LEU A 28 6.91 6.24 12.79
CA LEU A 28 8.33 5.91 12.65
C LEU A 28 8.79 6.11 11.20
N LEU A 29 8.15 5.46 10.23
CA LEU A 29 8.55 5.59 8.82
C LEU A 29 8.48 7.04 8.32
N ARG A 30 7.43 7.77 8.65
CA ARG A 30 7.31 9.18 8.26
C ARG A 30 8.43 10.02 8.87
N ARG A 31 8.74 9.82 10.15
CA ARG A 31 9.86 10.50 10.83
C ARG A 31 11.19 10.19 10.13
N GLU A 32 11.47 8.91 9.90
CA GLU A 32 12.73 8.48 9.29
C GLU A 32 12.89 9.00 7.85
N PHE A 33 11.83 8.97 7.04
CA PHE A 33 11.85 9.53 5.68
C PHE A 33 11.95 11.06 5.68
N ASN A 34 11.36 11.75 6.66
CA ASN A 34 11.52 13.21 6.79
C ASN A 34 12.95 13.59 7.19
N ASN A 35 13.56 12.82 8.11
CA ASN A 35 14.94 13.05 8.54
C ASN A 35 15.96 12.72 7.45
N LYS A 36 15.64 11.75 6.57
CA LYS A 36 16.45 11.28 5.44
C LYS A 36 15.75 11.53 4.11
N LYS A 37 15.38 12.80 3.88
CA LYS A 37 14.48 13.20 2.80
C LYS A 37 15.04 12.90 1.41
N GLU A 38 16.33 13.08 1.22
CA GLU A 38 16.99 12.89 -0.06
C GLU A 38 17.45 11.43 -0.27
N ASN A 39 17.68 11.07 -1.52
CA ASN A 39 18.17 9.79 -2.00
C ASN A 39 19.57 9.96 -2.61
N LYS A 40 20.45 10.66 -1.88
CA LYS A 40 21.85 10.93 -2.28
C LYS A 40 22.85 10.07 -1.53
N ASP A 41 22.64 9.86 -0.22
CA ASP A 41 23.52 9.03 0.59
C ASP A 41 23.13 7.55 0.48
N PHE A 42 24.13 6.70 0.20
CA PHE A 42 23.93 5.27 -0.02
C PHE A 42 23.38 4.56 1.24
N HIS A 43 23.87 4.92 2.42
CA HIS A 43 23.47 4.30 3.68
C HIS A 43 22.06 4.69 4.07
N ASP A 44 21.68 5.95 3.89
CA ASP A 44 20.32 6.45 4.12
C ASP A 44 19.30 5.78 3.19
N ILE A 45 19.65 5.59 1.92
CA ILE A 45 18.80 4.84 0.96
C ILE A 45 18.65 3.39 1.43
N GLY A 46 19.77 2.71 1.73
CA GLY A 46 19.77 1.33 2.23
C GLY A 46 18.92 1.16 3.49
N TYR A 47 19.04 2.10 4.44
CA TYR A 47 18.25 2.14 5.66
C TYR A 47 16.75 2.30 5.39
N LYS A 48 16.36 3.23 4.49
CA LYS A 48 14.96 3.41 4.08
C LYS A 48 14.39 2.16 3.41
N ILE A 49 15.17 1.50 2.53
CA ILE A 49 14.78 0.25 1.89
C ILE A 49 14.50 -0.83 2.93
N GLU A 50 15.40 -1.02 3.89
CA GLU A 50 15.26 -2.01 4.96
C GLU A 50 14.03 -1.74 5.83
N LEU A 51 13.81 -0.49 6.24
CA LEU A 51 12.63 -0.11 7.02
C LEU A 51 11.33 -0.40 6.27
N VAL A 52 11.21 0.04 5.02
CA VAL A 52 10.00 -0.20 4.22
C VAL A 52 9.80 -1.69 3.98
N ASN A 53 10.85 -2.43 3.61
CA ASN A 53 10.73 -3.85 3.34
C ASN A 53 10.28 -4.65 4.58
N LYS A 54 10.88 -4.39 5.75
CA LYS A 54 10.58 -5.10 7.00
C LYS A 54 9.24 -4.71 7.60
N LEU A 55 8.95 -3.40 7.67
CA LEU A 55 7.76 -2.91 8.36
C LEU A 55 6.49 -2.99 7.50
N PHE A 56 6.62 -2.94 6.18
CA PHE A 56 5.50 -2.99 5.23
C PHE A 56 5.44 -4.29 4.41
N ASN A 57 6.26 -5.29 4.75
CA ASN A 57 6.26 -6.64 4.15
C ASN A 57 6.28 -6.62 2.62
N CYS A 58 7.23 -5.88 2.03
CA CYS A 58 7.35 -5.80 0.57
C CYS A 58 7.78 -7.13 -0.06
N ASN A 59 8.39 -8.04 0.72
CA ASN A 59 8.99 -9.30 0.26
C ASN A 59 10.10 -9.09 -0.77
N LEU A 60 10.90 -8.04 -0.55
CA LEU A 60 12.08 -7.73 -1.35
C LEU A 60 13.22 -8.69 -0.98
N ASN A 61 13.31 -9.80 -1.72
CA ASN A 61 14.28 -10.88 -1.48
C ASN A 61 15.56 -10.72 -2.31
N MET A 62 16.07 -9.49 -2.40
CA MET A 62 17.32 -9.14 -3.11
C MET A 62 18.34 -8.57 -2.12
N ASP A 63 19.58 -8.32 -2.56
CA ASP A 63 20.54 -7.53 -1.80
C ASP A 63 20.09 -6.05 -1.78
N LYS A 64 19.99 -5.46 -0.59
CA LYS A 64 19.49 -4.09 -0.42
C LYS A 64 20.56 -3.07 -0.79
N ARG A 65 21.84 -3.48 -0.77
CA ARG A 65 22.98 -2.67 -1.21
C ARG A 65 22.92 -2.43 -2.72
N GLU A 66 22.63 -3.47 -3.49
CA GLU A 66 22.44 -3.34 -4.95
C GLU A 66 21.28 -2.40 -5.26
N ILE A 67 20.14 -2.58 -4.59
CA ILE A 67 18.97 -1.71 -4.79
C ILE A 67 19.26 -0.27 -4.37
N ALA A 68 20.00 -0.07 -3.27
CA ALA A 68 20.39 1.26 -2.82
C ALA A 68 21.30 1.96 -3.84
N HIS A 69 22.27 1.24 -4.40
CA HIS A 69 23.14 1.73 -5.46
C HIS A 69 22.31 2.17 -6.68
N GLU A 70 21.40 1.31 -7.16
CA GLU A 70 20.55 1.64 -8.31
C GLU A 70 19.64 2.85 -8.05
N ILE A 71 19.02 2.94 -6.87
CA ILE A 71 18.20 4.12 -6.50
C ILE A 71 19.04 5.40 -6.48
N GLN A 72 20.27 5.33 -5.95
CA GLN A 72 21.21 6.46 -5.93
C GLN A 72 21.54 6.92 -7.36
N GLN A 73 21.87 5.99 -8.26
CA GLN A 73 22.18 6.29 -9.67
C GLN A 73 20.99 6.85 -10.43
N LEU A 74 19.77 6.41 -10.11
CA LEU A 74 18.55 6.94 -10.72
C LEU A 74 18.27 8.41 -10.39
N LYS A 75 18.92 8.98 -9.36
CA LYS A 75 18.77 10.38 -8.92
C LYS A 75 17.30 10.79 -8.79
N ILE A 76 16.50 9.96 -8.11
CA ILE A 76 15.04 10.08 -8.10
C ILE A 76 14.50 11.38 -7.47
N ASP A 77 15.31 12.07 -6.66
CA ASP A 77 14.90 13.31 -6.00
C ASP A 77 14.47 14.38 -7.01
N SER A 78 15.22 14.56 -8.10
CA SER A 78 14.89 15.53 -9.15
C SER A 78 13.69 15.08 -10.01
N LYS A 79 13.34 13.79 -9.97
CA LYS A 79 12.27 13.20 -10.76
C LYS A 79 10.88 13.36 -10.13
N PHE A 80 10.79 13.59 -8.81
CA PHE A 80 9.51 13.68 -8.10
C PHE A 80 8.59 14.84 -8.54
N ASP A 81 9.16 15.89 -9.13
CA ASP A 81 8.40 17.06 -9.60
C ASP A 81 8.22 17.11 -11.12
N VAL A 82 9.05 16.41 -11.89
CA VAL A 82 9.01 16.46 -13.36
C VAL A 82 8.38 15.22 -14.00
N MET A 83 8.42 14.06 -13.33
CA MET A 83 7.86 12.82 -13.86
C MET A 83 6.46 12.55 -13.31
N LYS A 84 5.62 11.87 -14.11
CA LYS A 84 4.36 11.36 -13.60
C LYS A 84 4.62 10.26 -12.55
N PRO A 85 3.81 10.17 -11.47
CA PRO A 85 4.04 9.20 -10.40
C PRO A 85 4.19 7.75 -10.88
N GLU A 86 3.39 7.33 -11.86
CA GLU A 86 3.43 5.98 -12.43
C GLU A 86 4.69 5.68 -13.24
N GLN A 87 5.31 6.70 -13.85
CA GLN A 87 6.57 6.53 -14.57
C GLN A 87 7.71 6.31 -13.57
N LEU A 88 7.78 7.12 -12.52
CA LEU A 88 8.83 7.00 -11.50
C LEU A 88 8.73 5.67 -10.74
N VAL A 89 7.51 5.27 -10.34
CA VAL A 89 7.28 3.96 -9.71
C VAL A 89 7.70 2.81 -10.64
N LYS A 90 7.43 2.92 -11.94
CA LYS A 90 7.86 1.93 -12.94
C LYS A 90 9.38 1.91 -13.12
N GLU A 91 10.07 3.05 -13.08
CA GLU A 91 11.54 3.09 -13.13
C GLU A 91 12.17 2.37 -11.94
N ILE A 92 11.75 2.68 -10.72
CA ILE A 92 12.28 2.02 -9.52
C ILE A 92 11.91 0.52 -9.53
N ALA A 93 10.72 0.15 -10.01
CA ALA A 93 10.31 -1.25 -10.09
C ALA A 93 11.16 -2.09 -11.05
N LYS A 94 11.83 -1.48 -12.03
CA LYS A 94 12.74 -2.17 -12.98
C LYS A 94 14.10 -2.53 -12.39
N ILE A 95 14.45 -1.99 -11.22
CA ILE A 95 15.67 -2.38 -10.49
C ILE A 95 15.63 -3.87 -10.17
N GLN A 96 14.43 -4.43 -9.97
CA GLN A 96 14.28 -5.87 -9.79
C GLN A 96 14.51 -6.62 -11.10
N PRO A 97 15.37 -7.66 -11.09
CA PRO A 97 15.54 -8.54 -12.24
C PRO A 97 14.23 -9.17 -12.69
N SER A 98 14.12 -9.43 -13.99
CA SER A 98 12.91 -9.94 -14.64
C SER A 98 12.43 -11.30 -14.14
N PHE A 99 13.33 -12.11 -13.56
CA PHE A 99 13.01 -13.42 -12.98
C PHE A 99 12.31 -13.34 -11.62
N TYR A 100 12.32 -12.17 -10.96
CA TYR A 100 11.49 -11.93 -9.78
C TYR A 100 10.05 -11.63 -10.17
N LYS A 101 9.12 -11.89 -9.24
CA LYS A 101 7.70 -11.59 -9.43
C LYS A 101 7.52 -10.08 -9.62
N ARG A 102 7.21 -9.66 -10.85
CA ARG A 102 7.08 -8.24 -11.25
C ARG A 102 6.21 -7.37 -10.32
N HIS A 103 5.18 -7.95 -9.70
CA HIS A 103 4.36 -7.21 -8.75
C HIS A 103 5.11 -6.78 -7.48
N VAL A 104 6.16 -7.50 -7.05
CA VAL A 104 6.97 -7.19 -5.86
C VAL A 104 7.67 -5.85 -6.06
N GLY A 105 8.22 -5.61 -7.25
CA GLY A 105 8.86 -4.34 -7.61
C GLY A 105 7.88 -3.17 -7.50
N PHE A 106 6.68 -3.31 -8.06
CA PHE A 106 5.65 -2.28 -7.91
C PHE A 106 5.17 -2.08 -6.47
N VAL A 107 5.07 -3.15 -5.67
CA VAL A 107 4.72 -3.06 -4.24
C VAL A 107 5.77 -2.26 -3.48
N PHE A 108 7.04 -2.60 -3.65
CA PHE A 108 8.14 -1.89 -3.02
C PHE A 108 8.19 -0.42 -3.48
N SER A 109 8.25 -0.18 -4.79
CA SER A 109 8.42 1.16 -5.37
C SER A 109 7.29 2.11 -5.01
N SER A 110 6.03 1.64 -5.03
CA SER A 110 4.90 2.47 -4.64
C SER A 110 4.95 2.88 -3.16
N LYS A 111 5.34 1.97 -2.26
CA LYS A 111 5.49 2.26 -0.84
C LYS A 111 6.67 3.19 -0.59
N TYR A 112 7.81 2.95 -1.23
CA TYR A 112 8.99 3.81 -1.14
C TYR A 112 8.67 5.25 -1.56
N CYS A 113 8.02 5.43 -2.72
CA CYS A 113 7.58 6.75 -3.18
C CYS A 113 6.50 7.37 -2.29
N HIS A 114 5.55 6.57 -1.76
CA HIS A 114 4.52 7.06 -0.85
C HIS A 114 5.11 7.67 0.42
N PHE A 115 6.16 7.07 0.99
CA PHE A 115 6.78 7.63 2.20
C PHE A 115 7.56 8.91 1.94
N HIS A 116 8.06 9.13 0.73
CA HIS A 116 8.59 10.44 0.31
C HIS A 116 7.48 11.47 0.07
N TYR A 117 6.43 11.11 -0.68
CA TYR A 117 5.35 12.03 -1.09
C TYR A 117 3.96 11.35 -0.99
N PRO A 118 3.36 11.29 0.20
CA PRO A 118 2.14 10.49 0.46
C PRO A 118 0.91 10.97 -0.29
N ASN A 119 0.89 12.24 -0.72
CA ASN A 119 -0.20 12.83 -1.48
C ASN A 119 -0.05 12.66 -3.00
N LYS A 120 1.10 12.20 -3.49
CA LYS A 120 1.38 12.00 -4.93
C LYS A 120 1.35 10.52 -5.35
N PHE A 121 1.71 9.61 -4.43
CA PHE A 121 1.87 8.19 -4.74
C PHE A 121 0.93 7.32 -3.90
N PRO A 122 -0.11 6.71 -4.49
CA PRO A 122 -0.89 5.70 -3.78
C PRO A 122 -0.07 4.42 -3.55
N ILE A 123 -0.31 3.76 -2.42
CA ILE A 123 0.32 2.47 -2.13
C ILE A 123 -0.35 1.39 -2.97
N TYR A 124 0.47 0.63 -3.70
CA TYR A 124 0.03 -0.49 -4.51
C TYR A 124 0.39 -1.79 -3.78
N ASP A 125 -0.56 -2.37 -3.05
CA ASP A 125 -0.39 -3.69 -2.44
C ASP A 125 -1.52 -4.65 -2.75
N ARG A 126 -1.38 -5.90 -2.30
CA ARG A 126 -2.36 -6.96 -2.62
C ARG A 126 -3.76 -6.62 -2.12
N TYR A 127 -3.88 -6.01 -0.95
CA TYR A 127 -5.18 -5.74 -0.35
C TYR A 127 -5.80 -4.51 -1.00
N ALA A 128 -5.01 -3.46 -1.24
CA ALA A 128 -5.49 -2.27 -1.93
C ALA A 128 -6.00 -2.59 -3.34
N ARG A 129 -5.28 -3.42 -4.11
CA ARG A 129 -5.71 -3.88 -5.44
C ARG A 129 -6.98 -4.70 -5.39
N ASN A 130 -7.06 -5.66 -4.47
CA ASN A 130 -8.26 -6.51 -4.33
C ASN A 130 -9.49 -5.69 -3.96
N ALA A 131 -9.33 -4.70 -3.08
CA ALA A 131 -10.39 -3.78 -2.67
C ALA A 131 -10.86 -2.93 -3.85
N LEU A 132 -9.95 -2.27 -4.57
CA LEU A 132 -10.29 -1.44 -5.72
C LEU A 132 -10.96 -2.26 -6.83
N SER A 133 -10.41 -3.44 -7.16
CA SER A 133 -11.04 -4.36 -8.12
C SER A 133 -12.47 -4.70 -7.70
N ASN A 134 -12.69 -5.01 -6.42
CA ASN A 134 -14.02 -5.36 -5.92
C ASN A 134 -15.02 -4.19 -6.01
N LEU A 135 -14.60 -2.97 -5.68
CA LEU A 135 -15.45 -1.77 -5.77
C LEU A 135 -15.89 -1.48 -7.20
N LEU A 136 -14.96 -1.66 -8.15
CA LEU A 136 -15.16 -1.39 -9.57
C LEU A 136 -15.73 -2.60 -10.33
N GLY A 137 -16.01 -3.72 -9.67
CA GLY A 137 -16.53 -4.93 -10.32
C GLY A 137 -15.53 -5.60 -11.28
N LYS A 138 -14.23 -5.39 -11.08
CA LYS A 138 -13.15 -5.96 -11.89
C LYS A 138 -12.62 -7.26 -11.28
N SER A 139 -11.93 -8.07 -12.09
CA SER A 139 -11.27 -9.29 -11.60
C SER A 139 -10.14 -8.97 -10.61
N LYS A 140 -9.82 -9.91 -9.71
CA LYS A 140 -8.74 -9.73 -8.72
C LYS A 140 -7.34 -9.56 -9.35
N SER A 141 -7.14 -10.18 -10.52
CA SER A 141 -5.89 -10.09 -11.29
C SER A 141 -5.81 -8.85 -12.17
N TYR A 142 -6.87 -8.04 -12.27
CA TYR A 142 -6.93 -6.89 -13.18
C TYR A 142 -5.75 -5.93 -13.06
N TYR A 143 -5.30 -5.68 -11.82
CA TYR A 143 -4.18 -4.79 -11.56
C TYR A 143 -2.83 -5.47 -11.50
N GLU A 144 -2.72 -6.78 -11.73
CA GLU A 144 -1.47 -7.52 -11.51
C GLU A 144 -0.33 -6.96 -12.37
N SER A 145 0.72 -6.46 -11.69
CA SER A 145 1.84 -5.75 -12.32
C SER A 145 1.47 -4.51 -13.16
N ASN A 146 0.31 -3.91 -12.89
CA ASN A 146 -0.19 -2.73 -13.60
C ASN A 146 -0.50 -1.58 -12.64
N TYR A 147 0.57 -0.93 -12.15
CA TYR A 147 0.47 0.24 -11.27
C TYR A 147 -0.20 1.43 -11.96
N THR A 148 0.08 1.66 -13.24
CA THR A 148 -0.50 2.77 -14.02
C THR A 148 -2.03 2.70 -14.03
N GLN A 149 -2.59 1.53 -14.35
CA GLN A 149 -4.04 1.37 -14.35
C GLN A 149 -4.63 1.44 -12.94
N PHE A 150 -3.93 0.89 -11.93
CA PHE A 150 -4.36 1.01 -10.54
C PHE A 150 -4.45 2.48 -10.09
N LYS A 151 -3.42 3.28 -10.35
CA LYS A 151 -3.42 4.71 -10.02
C LYS A 151 -4.55 5.43 -10.77
N LYS A 152 -4.67 5.22 -12.08
CA LYS A 152 -5.71 5.84 -12.90
C LYS A 152 -7.12 5.56 -12.34
N ASP A 153 -7.44 4.29 -12.10
CA ASP A 153 -8.76 3.91 -11.59
C ASP A 153 -9.00 4.44 -10.17
N LEU A 154 -7.96 4.57 -9.34
CA LEU A 154 -8.07 5.19 -8.02
C LEU A 154 -8.29 6.70 -8.13
N ASP A 155 -7.62 7.38 -9.05
CA ASP A 155 -7.83 8.81 -9.33
C ASP A 155 -9.25 9.06 -9.83
N ASP A 156 -9.73 8.22 -10.74
CA ASP A 156 -11.10 8.27 -11.27
C ASP A 156 -12.11 8.02 -10.15
N LEU A 157 -11.86 7.05 -9.27
CA LEU A 157 -12.72 6.80 -8.10
C LEU A 157 -12.77 8.03 -7.19
N ILE A 158 -11.62 8.61 -6.82
CA ILE A 158 -11.53 9.78 -5.94
C ILE A 158 -12.21 11.00 -6.56
N SER A 159 -12.00 11.23 -7.86
CA SER A 159 -12.56 12.40 -8.57
C SER A 159 -14.08 12.34 -8.70
N ASN A 160 -14.66 11.14 -8.63
CA ASN A 160 -16.12 10.93 -8.69
C ASN A 160 -16.79 10.93 -7.30
N LEU A 161 -16.06 11.12 -6.21
CA LEU A 161 -16.65 11.24 -4.87
C LEU A 161 -17.30 12.61 -4.71
N SER A 162 -18.44 12.65 -4.00
CA SER A 162 -19.07 13.92 -3.59
C SER A 162 -18.36 14.59 -2.41
N TRP A 163 -17.23 14.06 -1.95
CA TRP A 163 -16.39 14.60 -0.88
C TRP A 163 -14.90 14.48 -1.24
N LYS A 164 -14.07 15.32 -0.63
CA LYS A 164 -12.62 15.24 -0.79
C LYS A 164 -12.06 14.04 -0.03
N SER A 165 -11.14 13.31 -0.66
CA SER A 165 -10.39 12.21 -0.03
C SER A 165 -8.95 12.22 -0.54
N SER A 166 -8.01 11.89 0.34
CA SER A 166 -6.58 11.77 0.03
C SER A 166 -6.18 10.33 -0.27
N TYR A 167 -5.03 10.12 -0.93
CA TYR A 167 -4.47 8.76 -1.06
C TYR A 167 -4.21 8.08 0.28
N LYS A 168 -3.93 8.83 1.34
CA LYS A 168 -3.71 8.27 2.67
C LYS A 168 -5.00 7.69 3.28
N GLU A 169 -6.10 8.42 3.14
CA GLU A 169 -7.42 7.96 3.59
C GLU A 169 -7.91 6.79 2.75
N MET A 170 -7.74 6.88 1.42
CA MET A 170 -8.06 5.80 0.50
C MET A 170 -7.21 4.55 0.75
N ASP A 171 -5.89 4.67 0.97
CA ASP A 171 -5.03 3.55 1.35
C ASP A 171 -5.52 2.87 2.63
N THR A 172 -5.84 3.67 3.65
CA THR A 172 -6.35 3.17 4.93
C THR A 172 -7.61 2.33 4.72
N TYR A 173 -8.57 2.85 3.95
CA TYR A 173 -9.79 2.13 3.62
C TYR A 173 -9.53 0.89 2.76
N LEU A 174 -8.85 1.03 1.62
CA LEU A 174 -8.62 -0.06 0.67
C LEU A 174 -7.81 -1.20 1.29
N TRP A 175 -6.85 -0.91 2.16
CA TRP A 175 -6.07 -1.92 2.85
C TRP A 175 -6.91 -2.71 3.86
N LEU A 176 -7.73 -2.03 4.69
CA LEU A 176 -8.62 -2.68 5.66
C LEU A 176 -9.76 -3.45 4.97
N TYR A 177 -10.40 -2.84 3.99
CA TYR A 177 -11.48 -3.48 3.22
C TYR A 177 -10.95 -4.66 2.40
N GLY A 178 -9.76 -4.55 1.81
CA GLY A 178 -9.10 -5.65 1.12
C GLY A 178 -8.80 -6.83 2.03
N GLN A 179 -8.35 -6.56 3.27
CA GLN A 179 -8.19 -7.59 4.30
C GLN A 179 -9.52 -8.21 4.68
N TRP A 180 -10.57 -7.41 4.85
CA TRP A 180 -11.90 -7.88 5.18
C TRP A 180 -12.49 -8.81 4.12
N ILE A 181 -12.36 -8.48 2.84
CA ILE A 181 -12.78 -9.34 1.72
C ILE A 181 -12.13 -10.73 1.84
N VAL A 182 -10.83 -10.78 2.17
CA VAL A 182 -10.11 -12.04 2.32
C VAL A 182 -10.53 -12.76 3.59
N TYR A 183 -10.66 -12.05 4.71
CA TYR A 183 -11.05 -12.63 6.01
C TYR A 183 -12.43 -13.29 5.93
N LYS A 184 -13.44 -12.57 5.41
CA LYS A 184 -14.80 -13.11 5.24
C LYS A 184 -14.87 -14.38 4.42
N LYS A 185 -14.03 -14.49 3.39
CA LYS A 185 -14.00 -15.67 2.52
C LYS A 185 -13.67 -16.95 3.31
N TYR A 186 -12.93 -16.81 4.41
CA TYR A 186 -12.42 -17.93 5.21
C TYR A 186 -12.85 -17.82 6.67
N ILE A 187 -13.94 -17.09 6.96
CA ILE A 187 -14.34 -16.83 8.35
C ILE A 187 -14.63 -18.11 9.13
N ASP A 188 -15.11 -19.15 8.43
CA ASP A 188 -15.40 -20.47 8.98
C ASP A 188 -14.23 -21.47 8.82
N ASP A 189 -13.08 -21.03 8.25
CA ASP A 189 -11.88 -21.85 8.05
C ASP A 189 -10.66 -21.22 8.76
N GLU A 190 -10.53 -21.53 10.04
CA GLU A 190 -9.46 -21.06 10.90
C GLU A 190 -8.05 -21.48 10.38
N SER A 191 -7.95 -22.60 9.68
CA SER A 191 -6.69 -23.05 9.08
C SER A 191 -6.25 -22.12 7.94
N GLU A 192 -7.17 -21.78 7.04
CA GLU A 192 -6.90 -20.82 5.97
C GLU A 192 -6.63 -19.40 6.51
N LEU A 193 -7.32 -18.97 7.58
CA LEU A 193 -7.02 -17.69 8.21
C LEU A 193 -5.59 -17.63 8.77
N LYS A 194 -5.13 -18.70 9.44
CA LYS A 194 -3.74 -18.80 9.97
C LYS A 194 -2.68 -18.70 8.87
N LYS A 195 -2.95 -19.23 7.67
CA LYS A 195 -2.01 -19.13 6.54
C LYS A 195 -1.92 -17.72 5.95
N ARG A 196 -2.96 -16.91 6.09
CA ARG A 196 -3.11 -15.64 5.36
C ARG A 196 -2.84 -14.40 6.21
N PHE A 197 -3.10 -14.51 7.50
CA PHE A 197 -3.02 -13.40 8.44
C PHE A 197 -2.11 -13.77 9.62
N SER A 198 -1.33 -12.81 10.09
CA SER A 198 -0.63 -12.98 11.36
C SER A 198 -1.63 -13.10 12.50
N HIS A 199 -1.22 -13.75 13.60
CA HIS A 199 -2.05 -13.88 14.79
C HIS A 199 -2.59 -12.53 15.27
N ARG A 200 -1.75 -11.48 15.26
CA ARG A 200 -2.14 -10.11 15.63
C ARG A 200 -3.27 -9.56 14.77
N ILE A 201 -3.17 -9.66 13.44
CA ILE A 201 -4.20 -9.11 12.54
C ILE A 201 -5.51 -9.89 12.68
N ARG A 202 -5.43 -11.23 12.71
CA ARG A 202 -6.62 -12.08 12.84
C ARG A 202 -7.38 -11.83 14.13
N ASN A 203 -6.68 -11.78 15.27
CA ASN A 203 -7.32 -11.47 16.56
C ASN A 203 -7.91 -10.06 16.56
N PHE A 204 -7.22 -9.09 15.97
CA PHE A 204 -7.71 -7.72 15.88
C PHE A 204 -9.02 -7.65 15.07
N ILE A 205 -9.08 -8.30 13.89
CA ILE A 205 -10.32 -8.38 13.11
C ILE A 205 -11.43 -9.05 13.93
N LYS A 206 -11.14 -10.18 14.57
CA LYS A 206 -12.10 -10.93 15.39
C LYS A 206 -12.68 -10.08 16.53
N ASN A 207 -11.84 -9.32 17.24
CA ASN A 207 -12.24 -8.51 18.38
C ASN A 207 -12.98 -7.21 17.99
N HIS A 208 -12.91 -6.82 16.72
CA HIS A 208 -13.55 -5.59 16.21
C HIS A 208 -14.44 -5.88 14.99
N ILE A 209 -15.00 -7.09 14.92
CA ILE A 209 -15.65 -7.61 13.71
C ILE A 209 -16.82 -6.73 13.24
N GLU A 210 -17.55 -6.12 14.18
CA GLU A 210 -18.66 -5.19 13.89
C GLU A 210 -18.21 -4.00 13.04
N LEU A 211 -17.08 -3.37 13.38
CA LEU A 211 -16.50 -2.28 12.58
C LEU A 211 -16.07 -2.78 11.19
N PHE A 212 -15.57 -4.00 11.08
CA PHE A 212 -15.21 -4.58 9.79
C PHE A 212 -16.43 -4.86 8.90
N PHE A 213 -17.58 -5.23 9.46
CA PHE A 213 -18.83 -5.32 8.70
C PHE A 213 -19.23 -3.96 8.11
N GLU A 214 -19.00 -2.86 8.82
CA GLU A 214 -19.29 -1.51 8.34
C GLU A 214 -18.40 -1.07 7.17
N LEU A 215 -17.26 -1.73 6.92
CA LEU A 215 -16.43 -1.46 5.73
C LEU A 215 -17.10 -1.87 4.41
N ASP A 216 -18.08 -2.78 4.42
CA ASP A 216 -18.75 -3.31 3.23
C ASP A 216 -20.21 -2.84 3.12
N SER A 217 -20.55 -1.66 3.65
CA SER A 217 -21.95 -1.22 3.72
C SER A 217 -22.57 -1.22 2.32
N LYS A 218 -23.54 -2.11 2.11
CA LYS A 218 -24.42 -2.13 0.95
C LYS A 218 -25.16 -0.79 0.80
#